data_AF-A0A359BIT6-F1
#
_entry.id   AF-A0A359BIT6-F1
#
_cell.length_a   1.000
_cell.length_b   1.000
_cell.length_c   1.000
_cell.angle_alpha   90.00
_cell.angle_beta   90.00
_cell.angle_gamma   90.00
#
_symmetry.space_group_name_H-M   'P 1'
#
loop_
_entity.id
_entity.type
_entity.pdbx_description
1 polymer ?
#
loop_
_entity_poly.entity_id
_entity_poly.type
_entity_poly.pdbx_seq_one_letter_code
_entity_poly.pdbx_strand_id
1 'polypeptide(L)' 'MPVITTIDDLKQMYKRRVPKMFYDYAETGSWTEQTFFENSADFQDLHFRQKIAVNMESRSTETEM' A
#
# COMPACT_ATOMS: atom_id res chain seq x y z
N MET A 1 -20.71 9.19 -0.67
CA MET A 1 -19.61 8.26 -0.30
C MET A 1 -18.33 9.08 -0.19
N PRO A 2 -17.44 8.81 0.77
CA PRO A 2 -16.15 9.49 0.83
C PRO A 2 -15.35 9.20 -0.44
N VAL A 3 -14.62 10.19 -0.94
CA VAL A 3 -13.68 10.00 -2.05
C VAL A 3 -12.49 9.21 -1.51
N ILE A 4 -12.13 8.12 -2.19
CA ILE A 4 -10.99 7.28 -1.85
C ILE A 4 -9.85 7.66 -2.76
N THR A 5 -8.71 8.06 -2.18
CA THR A 5 -7.54 8.54 -2.93
C THR A 5 -6.31 7.67 -2.71
N THR A 6 -6.26 6.95 -1.58
CA THR A 6 -5.16 6.06 -1.21
C THR A 6 -5.70 4.75 -0.64
N ILE A 7 -4.83 3.74 -0.54
CA ILE A 7 -5.14 2.49 0.14
C ILE A 7 -5.34 2.71 1.65
N ASP A 8 -4.72 3.72 2.26
CA ASP A 8 -4.92 4.02 3.69
C ASP A 8 -6.37 4.47 3.98
N ASP A 9 -6.99 5.20 3.06
CA ASP A 9 -8.41 5.56 3.16
C ASP A 9 -9.30 4.31 3.27
N LEU A 10 -8.97 3.26 2.51
CA LEU A 10 -9.66 1.97 2.59
C LEU A 10 -9.42 1.27 3.93
N LYS A 11 -8.19 1.28 4.45
CA LYS A 11 -7.86 0.73 5.77
C LYS A 11 -8.62 1.42 6.90
N GLN A 12 -8.74 2.74 6.85
CA GLN A 12 -9.53 3.50 7.82
C GLN A 12 -11.02 3.16 7.75
N MET A 13 -11.56 2.99 6.54
CA MET A 13 -12.94 2.53 6.36
C MET A 13 -13.14 1.10 6.86
N TYR A 14 -12.18 0.20 6.62
CA TYR A 14 -12.19 -1.18 7.08
C TYR A 14 -12.26 -1.25 8.61
N LYS A 15 -11.37 -0.52 9.30
CA LYS A 15 -11.33 -0.44 10.78
C LYS A 15 -12.65 0.02 11.40
N ARG A 16 -13.38 0.91 10.73
CA ARG A 16 -14.65 1.47 11.22
C ARG A 16 -15.85 0.56 10.96
N ARG A 17 -15.79 -0.30 9.95
CA ARG A 17 -16.97 -1.00 9.41
C ARG A 17 -17.01 -2.48 9.75
N VAL A 18 -15.89 -3.07 10.15
CA VAL A 18 -15.79 -4.52 10.39
C VAL A 18 -15.54 -4.80 11.87
N PRO A 19 -16.10 -5.89 12.45
CA PRO A 19 -15.78 -6.30 13.81
C PRO A 19 -14.28 -6.43 14.05
N LYS A 20 -13.85 -6.01 15.24
CA LYS A 20 -12.43 -5.94 15.62
C LYS A 20 -11.66 -7.25 15.38
N MET A 21 -12.26 -8.40 15.68
CA MET A 21 -11.60 -9.70 15.48
C MET A 21 -11.12 -9.94 14.04
N PHE A 22 -11.87 -9.49 13.03
CA PHE A 22 -11.49 -9.66 11.63
C PHE A 22 -10.47 -8.61 11.20
N TYR A 23 -10.64 -7.36 11.68
CA TYR A 23 -9.67 -6.30 11.46
C TYR A 23 -8.29 -6.71 12.00
N ASP A 24 -8.23 -7.11 13.26
CA ASP A 24 -6.99 -7.51 13.91
C ASP A 24 -6.40 -8.75 13.24
N TYR A 25 -7.22 -9.74 12.84
CA TYR A 25 -6.70 -10.91 12.11
C TYR A 25 -6.02 -10.56 10.78
N ALA A 26 -6.52 -9.56 10.05
CA ALA A 26 -5.98 -9.16 8.75
C ALA A 26 -4.85 -8.11 8.84
N GLU A 27 -4.84 -7.27 9.89
CA GLU A 27 -3.94 -6.12 10.04
C GLU A 27 -2.98 -6.29 11.24
N THR A 28 -2.47 -7.51 11.43
CA THR A 28 -1.43 -7.82 12.43
C THR A 28 -0.29 -8.60 11.79
N GLY A 29 0.88 -8.55 12.43
CA GLY A 29 2.09 -9.25 12.00
C GLY A 29 2.48 -10.40 12.94
N SER A 30 3.58 -11.07 12.61
CA SER A 30 4.15 -12.10 13.49
C SER A 30 4.86 -11.46 14.69
N TRP A 31 4.58 -11.96 15.90
CA TRP A 31 5.25 -11.58 17.15
C TRP A 31 5.22 -10.06 17.43
N THR A 32 6.37 -9.39 17.32
CA THR A 32 6.52 -7.94 17.52
C THR A 32 6.07 -7.13 16.30
N GLU A 33 5.64 -7.81 15.23
CA GLU A 33 5.15 -7.21 13.98
C GLU A 33 6.20 -6.38 13.23
N GLN A 34 7.48 -6.52 13.60
CA GLN A 34 8.58 -5.76 13.01
C GLN A 34 8.56 -5.85 11.48
N THR A 35 8.52 -7.07 10.93
CA THR A 35 8.51 -7.29 9.48
C THR A 35 7.26 -6.76 8.79
N PHE A 36 6.13 -6.69 9.51
CA PHE A 36 4.89 -6.12 8.98
C PHE A 36 5.03 -4.61 8.76
N PHE A 37 5.68 -3.90 9.70
CA PHE A 37 5.99 -2.48 9.55
C PHE A 37 7.10 -2.22 8.52
N GLU A 38 8.18 -3.01 8.55
CA GLU A 38 9.32 -2.89 7.63
C GLU A 38 8.89 -3.07 6.17
N ASN A 39 8.00 -4.01 5.86
CA ASN A 39 7.44 -4.18 4.51
C ASN A 39 6.90 -2.89 3.87
N SER A 40 6.42 -1.93 4.67
CA SER A 40 5.97 -0.62 4.18
C SER A 40 7.04 0.47 4.32
N ALA A 41 7.82 0.44 5.41
CA ALA A 41 8.86 1.44 5.67
C ALA A 41 10.02 1.34 4.68
N ASP A 42 10.41 0.14 4.28
CA ASP A 42 11.55 -0.13 3.39
C ASP A 42 11.40 0.53 2.01
N PHE A 43 10.16 0.77 1.55
CA PHE A 43 9.93 1.52 0.30
C PHE A 43 10.45 2.96 0.37
N GLN A 44 10.63 3.54 1.55
CA GLN A 44 11.20 4.88 1.72
C GLN A 44 12.69 4.91 1.39
N ASP A 45 13.39 3.79 1.54
CA ASP A 45 14.80 3.66 1.20
C ASP A 45 15.01 3.54 -0.33
N LEU A 46 13.95 3.22 -1.08
CA LEU A 46 13.99 3.09 -2.54
C LEU A 46 13.68 4.43 -3.22
N HIS A 47 14.70 5.06 -3.78
CA HIS A 47 14.55 6.37 -4.41
C HIS A 47 14.38 6.26 -5.93
N PHE A 48 13.42 6.99 -6.49
CA PHE A 48 13.28 7.10 -7.93
C PHE A 48 14.40 7.94 -8.54
N ARG A 49 14.99 7.43 -9.63
CA ARG A 49 15.85 8.23 -10.52
C ARG A 49 14.97 8.97 -11.51
N GLN A 50 14.73 10.26 -11.24
CA GLN A 50 13.89 11.08 -12.10
C GLN A 50 14.48 11.20 -13.50
N LYS A 51 13.67 10.93 -14.53
CA LYS A 51 14.00 11.16 -15.93
C LYS A 51 13.13 12.27 -16.47
N ILE A 52 13.76 13.31 -17.02
CA ILE A 52 13.08 14.48 -17.58
C ILE A 52 13.08 14.44 -19.11
N ALA A 53 12.12 15.13 -19.73
CA ALA A 53 11.99 15.24 -21.18
C ALA A 53 11.89 13.88 -21.94
N VAL A 54 11.33 12.86 -21.27
CA VAL A 54 11.05 11.55 -21.89
C VAL A 54 9.58 11.52 -22.31
N ASN A 55 9.30 11.08 -23.54
CA ASN A 55 7.93 10.81 -23.97
C ASN A 55 7.36 9.63 -23.16
N MET A 56 6.23 9.84 -22.50
CA MET A 56 5.53 8.85 -21.67
C MET A 56 4.21 8.37 -22.29
N GLU A 57 3.96 8.68 -23.57
CA GLU A 57 2.84 8.16 -24.34
C GLU A 57 2.92 6.63 -24.49
N SER A 58 1.77 5.98 -24.60
CA SER A 58 1.66 4.52 -24.82
C SER A 58 2.31 3.64 -23.75
N ARG A 59 2.40 4.10 -22.49
CA ARG A 59 2.80 3.24 -21.35
C ARG A 59 1.82 2.08 -21.20
N SER A 60 2.34 0.86 -21.13
CA SER A 60 1.59 -0.35 -20.80
C SER A 60 2.12 -0.96 -19.51
N THR A 61 1.21 -1.57 -18.74
CA THR A 61 1.53 -2.38 -17.56
C THR A 61 1.37 -3.88 -17.81
N GLU A 62 1.15 -4.29 -19.07
CA GLU A 62 1.04 -5.69 -19.49
C GLU A 62 2.36 -6.43 -19.24
N THR A 63 2.27 -7.65 -18.71
CA THR A 63 3.42 -8.50 -18.39
C THR A 63 3.00 -9.98 -18.40
N GLU A 64 3.94 -10.89 -18.59
CA GLU A 64 3.78 -12.33 -18.43
C GLU A 64 4.59 -12.76 -17.20
N MET A 65 3.98 -13.52 -16.31
CA MET A 65 4.56 -13.93 -15.02
C MET A 65 5.10 -15.36 -15.05
#